data_AF-A0A974YX46-F1
#
_entry.id   AF-A0A974YX46-F1
#
_cell.length_a   1.000
_cell.length_b   1.000
_cell.length_c   1.000
_cell.angle_alpha   90.00
_cell.angle_beta   90.00
_cell.angle_gamma   90.00
#
_symmetry.space_group_name_H-M   'P 1'
#
loop_
_entity.id
_entity.type
_entity.pdbx_description
1 polymer ?
#
loop_
_entity_poly.entity_id
_entity_poly.type
_entity_poly.pdbx_seq_one_letter_code
_entity_poly.pdbx_strand_id
1 'polypeptide(L)'
;MKPPKYLNWKLLAFPRQTLAVYMIILQVKYIAKKLILYGWSKTTPVVISQGTLPNPIVITGKVVALKLVQQVVSPSIMLIGETVELHNRLDWFAEK
;
A
#
# COMPACT_ATOMS: atom_id res chain seq x y z
N MET A 1 -15.19 5.47 10.44
CA MET A 1 -13.95 5.98 11.05
C MET A 1 -13.51 7.22 10.27
N LYS A 2 -13.41 8.40 10.91
CA LYS A 2 -13.00 9.65 10.22
C LYS A 2 -11.48 9.61 9.98
N PRO A 3 -10.98 10.06 8.82
CA PRO A 3 -9.54 10.15 8.58
C PRO A 3 -8.91 11.11 9.59
N PRO A 4 -7.63 10.90 9.97
CA PRO A 4 -6.94 11.76 10.93
C PRO A 4 -6.98 13.22 10.46
N LYS A 5 -7.49 14.11 11.33
CA LYS A 5 -7.67 15.55 11.03
C LYS A 5 -6.37 16.29 10.70
N TYR A 6 -5.20 15.71 11.03
CA TYR A 6 -3.90 16.38 10.99
C TYR A 6 -2.86 15.64 10.13
N LEU A 7 -3.28 14.93 9.08
CA LEU A 7 -2.32 14.26 8.19
C LEU A 7 -1.74 15.24 7.18
N ASN A 8 -0.42 15.43 7.21
CA ASN A 8 0.28 16.25 6.22
C ASN A 8 0.50 15.44 4.93
N TRP A 9 -0.47 15.48 4.03
CA TRP A 9 -0.43 14.75 2.77
C TRP A 9 0.73 15.14 1.85
N LYS A 10 1.24 16.38 1.96
CA LYS A 10 2.43 16.80 1.19
C LYS A 10 3.68 16.06 1.66
N LEU A 11 3.86 15.88 2.96
CA LEU A 11 4.96 15.08 3.51
C LEU A 11 4.83 13.61 3.12
N LEU A 12 3.61 13.07 3.17
CA LEU A 12 3.35 11.70 2.70
C LEU A 12 3.53 11.56 1.18
N ALA A 13 3.48 12.66 0.44
CA ALA A 13 3.69 12.73 -1.00
C ALA A 13 5.11 13.04 -1.46
N PHE A 14 6.06 13.08 -0.53
CA PHE A 14 7.44 13.36 -0.85
C PHE A 14 8.05 12.27 -1.74
N PRO A 15 8.85 12.62 -2.75
CA PRO A 15 9.46 11.64 -3.65
C PRO A 15 10.49 10.77 -2.92
N ARG A 16 10.77 9.59 -3.50
CA ARG A 16 11.82 8.65 -3.06
C ARG A 16 11.65 8.12 -1.62
N GLN A 17 10.42 8.00 -1.14
CA GLN A 17 10.12 7.33 0.13
C GLN A 17 9.26 6.09 -0.08
N THR A 18 9.27 5.19 0.91
CA THR A 18 8.33 4.07 1.00
C THR A 18 7.32 4.37 2.09
N LEU A 19 6.04 4.43 1.73
CA LEU A 19 4.97 4.67 2.68
C LEU A 19 4.39 3.33 3.15
N ALA A 20 4.54 3.03 4.44
CA ALA A 20 3.85 1.92 5.09
C ALA A 20 2.55 2.41 5.74
N VAL A 21 1.44 1.78 5.40
CA VAL A 21 0.11 2.13 5.90
C VAL A 21 -0.50 0.91 6.61
N TYR A 22 -0.89 1.13 7.86
CA TYR A 22 -1.58 0.15 8.69
C TYR A 22 -3.08 0.42 8.71
N MET A 23 -3.87 -0.59 9.07
CA MET A 23 -5.34 -0.47 9.25
C MET A 23 -6.05 0.10 8.01
N ILE A 24 -5.63 -0.37 6.83
CA ILE A 24 -5.93 0.25 5.53
C ILE A 24 -7.34 0.01 5.00
N ILE A 25 -8.04 -1.03 5.47
CA ILE A 25 -9.20 -1.61 4.78
C ILE A 25 -10.30 -0.58 4.55
N LEU A 26 -10.59 0.25 5.56
CA LEU A 26 -11.64 1.26 5.48
C LEU A 26 -11.22 2.52 4.71
N GLN A 27 -9.92 2.74 4.47
CA GLN A 27 -9.40 4.02 3.99
C GLN A 27 -8.59 3.93 2.69
N VAL A 28 -8.31 2.73 2.17
CA VAL A 28 -7.39 2.54 1.04
C VAL A 28 -7.72 3.41 -0.19
N LYS A 29 -8.99 3.48 -0.58
CA LYS A 29 -9.44 4.31 -1.70
C LYS A 29 -9.25 5.80 -1.45
N TYR A 30 -9.46 6.23 -0.19
CA TYR A 30 -9.27 7.62 0.23
C TYR A 30 -7.78 7.99 0.24
N ILE A 31 -6.94 7.13 0.80
CA ILE A 31 -5.48 7.31 0.86
C ILE A 31 -4.90 7.38 -0.55
N ALA A 32 -5.27 6.45 -1.44
CA ALA A 32 -4.83 6.44 -2.83
C ALA A 32 -5.15 7.75 -3.57
N LYS A 33 -6.40 8.23 -3.44
CA LYS A 33 -6.84 9.50 -4.05
C LYS A 33 -6.04 10.68 -3.52
N LYS A 34 -5.78 10.73 -2.22
CA LYS A 34 -5.01 11.80 -1.60
C LYS A 34 -3.54 11.75 -2.03
N LEU A 35 -2.89 10.59 -2.02
CA LEU A 35 -1.50 10.48 -2.46
C LEU A 35 -1.31 10.94 -3.91
N ILE A 36 -2.21 10.54 -4.83
CA ILE A 36 -2.19 11.02 -6.23
C ILE A 36 -2.38 12.54 -6.28
N LEU A 37 -3.34 13.08 -5.52
CA LEU A 37 -3.62 14.52 -5.50
C LEU A 37 -2.41 15.34 -5.02
N TYR A 38 -1.60 14.81 -4.12
CA TYR A 38 -0.49 15.53 -3.50
C TYR A 38 0.88 15.25 -4.13
N GLY A 39 0.97 14.39 -5.16
CA GLY A 39 2.18 14.27 -5.99
C GLY A 39 2.67 12.85 -6.30
N TRP A 40 2.05 11.79 -5.76
CA TRP A 40 2.41 10.43 -6.19
C TRP A 40 1.94 10.14 -7.61
N SER A 41 2.74 9.40 -8.37
CA SER A 41 2.30 8.90 -9.66
C SER A 41 1.16 7.90 -9.49
N LYS A 42 0.19 7.94 -10.41
CA LYS A 42 -0.86 6.92 -10.55
C LYS A 42 -0.27 5.51 -10.72
N THR A 43 0.92 5.44 -11.31
CA THR A 43 1.61 4.19 -11.62
C THR A 43 2.51 3.69 -10.51
N THR A 44 2.66 4.43 -9.40
CA THR A 44 3.60 4.02 -8.36
C THR A 44 3.22 2.63 -7.81
N PRO A 45 4.20 1.71 -7.65
CA PRO A 45 3.95 0.36 -7.16
C PRO A 45 3.38 0.34 -5.74
N VAL A 46 2.50 -0.64 -5.50
CA VAL A 46 1.86 -0.92 -4.21
C VAL A 46 1.83 -2.41 -3.96
N VAL A 47 2.10 -2.83 -2.73
CA VAL A 47 1.86 -4.19 -2.26
C VAL A 47 1.01 -4.15 -1.00
N ILE A 48 0.07 -5.07 -0.88
CA ILE A 48 -0.70 -5.31 0.32
C ILE A 48 -0.44 -6.75 0.76
N SER A 49 -0.05 -6.93 2.01
CA SER A 49 0.29 -8.25 2.56
C SER A 49 -0.32 -8.44 3.94
N GLN A 50 -0.69 -9.69 4.25
CA GLN A 50 -1.11 -10.11 5.59
C GLN A 50 0.06 -10.45 6.53
N GLY A 51 1.32 -10.28 6.07
CA GLY A 51 2.52 -10.47 6.88
C GLY A 51 2.89 -11.94 7.08
N THR A 52 3.35 -12.30 8.28
CA THR A 52 3.94 -13.62 8.61
C THR A 52 2.91 -14.73 8.85
N LEU A 53 1.69 -14.62 8.30
CA LEU A 53 0.72 -15.72 8.38
C LEU A 53 1.19 -16.89 7.51
N PRO A 54 0.83 -18.15 7.85
CA PRO A 54 1.28 -19.33 7.09
C PRO A 54 0.89 -19.31 5.60
N ASN A 55 -0.26 -18.69 5.29
CA ASN A 55 -0.75 -18.51 3.92
C ASN A 55 -1.01 -17.01 3.68
N PRO A 56 0.05 -16.20 3.52
CA PRO A 56 -0.13 -14.76 3.45
C PRO A 56 -0.66 -14.38 2.06
N ILE A 57 -1.82 -13.74 2.03
CA ILE A 57 -2.29 -13.14 0.78
C ILE A 57 -1.42 -11.93 0.48
N VAL A 58 -0.76 -11.94 -0.68
CA VAL A 58 0.00 -10.80 -1.20
C VAL A 58 -0.64 -10.31 -2.49
N ILE A 59 -0.98 -9.02 -2.53
CA ILE A 59 -1.58 -8.37 -3.68
C ILE A 59 -0.65 -7.24 -4.10
N THR A 60 -0.10 -7.33 -5.30
CA THR A 60 0.70 -6.27 -5.92
C THR A 60 -0.14 -5.48 -6.93
N GLY A 61 0.23 -4.24 -7.15
CA GLY A 61 -0.47 -3.37 -8.09
C GLY A 61 0.11 -1.97 -8.15
N LYS A 62 -0.71 -1.03 -8.62
CA LYS A 62 -0.37 0.40 -8.73
C LYS A 62 -1.37 1.22 -7.93
N VAL A 63 -0.99 2.42 -7.49
CA VAL A 63 -1.88 3.31 -6.71
C VAL A 63 -3.24 3.53 -7.38
N VAL A 64 -3.29 3.64 -8.71
CA VAL A 64 -4.54 3.79 -9.47
C VAL A 64 -5.42 2.53 -9.49
N ALA A 65 -4.81 1.35 -9.34
CA ALA A 65 -5.47 0.04 -9.44
C ALA A 65 -5.94 -0.50 -8.07
N LEU A 66 -5.91 0.33 -7.01
CA LEU A 66 -6.36 -0.05 -5.66
C LEU A 66 -7.88 -0.32 -5.53
N LYS A 67 -8.62 -0.44 -6.64
CA LYS A 67 -9.93 -1.09 -6.64
C LYS A 67 -9.85 -2.58 -6.30
N LEU A 68 -8.71 -3.23 -6.56
CA LEU A 68 -8.44 -4.65 -6.26
C LEU A 68 -8.42 -4.97 -4.75
N VAL A 69 -8.40 -3.94 -3.88
CA VAL A 69 -8.35 -4.07 -2.42
C VAL A 69 -9.65 -4.61 -1.80
N GLN A 70 -10.70 -4.83 -2.60
CA GLN A 70 -11.94 -5.48 -2.11
C GLN A 70 -11.70 -6.91 -1.58
N GLN A 71 -10.59 -7.54 -1.96
CA GLN A 71 -10.21 -8.88 -1.50
C GLN A 71 -9.33 -8.85 -0.24
N VAL A 72 -8.96 -7.67 0.26
CA VAL A 72 -8.06 -7.53 1.40
C VAL A 72 -8.82 -7.71 2.71
N VAL A 73 -8.40 -8.70 3.48
CA VAL A 73 -8.93 -9.00 4.82
C VAL A 73 -7.91 -8.68 5.91
N SER A 74 -8.38 -8.32 7.09
CA SER A 74 -7.51 -8.07 8.24
C SER A 74 -6.83 -9.36 8.71
N PRO A 75 -5.62 -9.27 9.30
CA PRO A 75 -4.74 -8.10 9.33
C PRO A 75 -4.05 -7.88 7.98
N SER A 76 -3.82 -6.62 7.60
CA SER A 76 -3.12 -6.28 6.35
C SER A 76 -2.36 -4.95 6.46
N ILE A 77 -1.20 -4.90 5.81
CA ILE A 77 -0.34 -3.72 5.67
C ILE A 77 -0.20 -3.39 4.19
N MET A 78 -0.26 -2.11 3.84
CA MET A 78 0.01 -1.62 2.48
C MET A 78 1.36 -0.89 2.44
N LEU A 79 2.24 -1.27 1.53
CA LEU A 79 3.46 -0.56 1.22
C LEU A 79 3.33 0.09 -0.16
N ILE A 80 3.73 1.36 -0.27
CA ILE A 80 3.66 2.13 -1.51
C ILE A 80 5.06 2.72 -1.78
N GLY A 81 5.62 2.50 -2.96
CA GLY A 81 6.95 3.01 -3.33
C GLY A 81 7.71 2.09 -4.27
N GLU A 82 8.81 2.58 -4.82
CA GLU A 82 9.67 1.84 -5.75
C GLU A 82 10.27 0.57 -5.13
N THR A 83 10.44 0.53 -3.80
CA THR A 83 10.91 -0.65 -3.06
C THR A 83 9.98 -1.85 -3.20
N VAL A 84 8.70 -1.63 -3.55
CA VAL A 84 7.76 -2.71 -3.82
C VAL A 84 8.19 -3.55 -5.02
N GLU A 85 8.92 -3.00 -6.00
CA GLU A 85 9.42 -3.79 -7.12
C GLU A 85 10.43 -4.86 -6.68
N LEU A 86 11.09 -4.65 -5.52
CA LEU A 86 11.98 -5.64 -4.94
C LEU A 86 11.23 -6.84 -4.36
N HIS A 87 9.91 -6.74 -4.12
CA HIS A 87 9.12 -7.86 -3.60
C HIS A 87 9.26 -9.10 -4.50
N ASN A 88 9.13 -8.94 -5.82
CA ASN A 88 9.27 -10.05 -6.78
C ASN A 88 10.68 -10.68 -6.77
N ARG A 89 11.70 -9.94 -6.32
CA ARG A 89 13.10 -10.41 -6.27
C ARG A 89 13.48 -11.05 -4.94
N LEU A 90 12.69 -10.81 -3.90
CA LEU A 90 12.97 -11.17 -2.51
C LEU A 90 11.86 -12.05 -1.92
N ASP A 91 11.08 -12.73 -2.76
CA ASP A 91 9.99 -13.61 -2.32
C ASP A 91 10.48 -14.98 -1.82
N TRP A 92 11.51 -14.98 -0.98
CA TRP A 92 12.11 -16.20 -0.42
C TRP A 92 11.23 -16.86 0.66
N PHE A 93 10.18 -16.17 1.12
CA PHE A 93 9.25 -16.70 2.13
C PHE A 93 8.16 -17.59 1.52
N ALA A 94 7.84 -17.40 0.24
CA ALA A 94 6.92 -18.26 -0.51
C ALA A 94 7.56 -19.60 -0.95
N GLU A 95 8.88 -19.74 -0.83
CA GLU A 95 9.63 -20.97 -1.17
C GLU A 95 9.64 -22.03 -0.05
N LYS A 96 8.85 -21.86 1.02
CA LYS A 96 8.75 -22.83 2.12
C LYS A 96 7.40 -23.52 2.21
#